data_AF-A0A929H9D0-F1
#
_entry.id   AF-A0A929H9D0-F1
#
_cell.length_a   1.000
_cell.length_b   1.000
_cell.length_c   1.000
_cell.angle_alpha   90.00
_cell.angle_beta   90.00
_cell.angle_gamma   90.00
#
_symmetry.space_group_name_H-M   'P 1'
#
loop_
_entity.id
_entity.type
_entity.pdbx_description
1 polymer ?
#
loop_
_entity_poly.entity_id
_entity_poly.type
_entity_poly.pdbx_seq_one_letter_code
_entity_poly.pdbx_strand_id
1 'polypeptide(L)' 'SGHTHGMQFGFEIGRFRWSPSQWTYKHWAGLYGENGQQLYVNRGLGYTGFPGRVGIRPEITLLTLQSV' A
#
# COMPACT_ATOMS: atom_id res chain seq x y z
N SER A 1 -1.36 4.12 -8.02
CA SER A 1 -2.64 4.07 -7.29
C SER A 1 -2.44 4.64 -5.89
N GLY A 2 -3.48 5.24 -5.36
CA GLY A 2 -3.55 5.84 -4.03
C GLY A 2 -5.03 6.06 -3.78
N HIS A 3 -5.50 5.68 -2.60
CA HIS A 3 -6.91 5.77 -2.24
C HIS A 3 -7.06 5.76 -0.72
N THR A 4 -6.50 4.72 -0.09
CA THR A 4 -6.55 4.58 1.37
C THR A 4 -5.39 5.29 2.06
N HIS A 5 -4.24 5.39 1.38
CA HIS A 5 -3.00 5.94 1.94
C HIS A 5 -2.53 5.23 3.22
N GLY A 6 -2.98 3.98 3.42
CA GLY A 6 -2.95 3.30 4.73
C GLY A 6 -3.49 4.18 5.85
N MET A 7 -4.57 4.90 5.59
CA MET A 7 -5.18 5.91 6.45
C MET A 7 -4.18 6.95 6.99
N GLN A 8 -3.05 7.16 6.32
CA GLN A 8 -1.96 8.08 6.71
C GLN A 8 -1.23 7.69 7.99
N PHE A 9 -1.50 6.50 8.54
CA PHE A 9 -0.90 5.97 9.75
C PHE A 9 -0.54 4.49 9.59
N GLY A 10 0.66 4.13 9.99
CA GLY A 10 1.10 2.76 10.03
C GLY A 10 2.53 2.65 10.49
N PHE A 11 3.05 1.44 10.53
CA PHE A 11 4.48 1.21 10.73
C PHE A 11 4.90 -0.06 9.99
N GLU A 12 6.18 -0.09 9.65
CA GLU A 12 6.78 -1.15 8.84
C GLU A 12 8.12 -1.54 9.47
N ILE A 13 8.24 -2.80 9.89
CA ILE A 13 9.44 -3.37 10.50
C ILE A 13 9.75 -4.67 9.75
N GLY A 14 10.79 -4.64 8.91
CA GLY A 14 11.12 -5.77 8.05
C GLY A 14 9.95 -6.13 7.13
N ARG A 15 9.42 -7.36 7.27
CA ARG A 15 8.26 -7.83 6.49
C ARG A 15 6.92 -7.55 7.17
N PHE A 16 6.94 -7.09 8.42
CA PHE A 16 5.74 -6.77 9.18
C PHE A 16 5.27 -5.36 8.81
N ARG A 17 3.99 -5.25 8.45
CA ARG A 17 3.34 -3.99 8.08
C ARG A 17 1.99 -3.91 8.78
N TRP A 18 1.72 -2.77 9.41
CA TRP A 18 0.46 -2.52 10.10
C TRP A 18 -0.07 -1.13 9.77
N SER A 19 -1.38 -1.02 9.65
CA SER A 19 -2.11 0.24 9.47
C SER A 19 -3.57 0.01 9.86
N PRO A 20 -4.31 1.03 10.35
CA PRO A 20 -5.76 0.94 10.53
C PRO A 20 -6.49 0.53 9.25
N SER A 21 -5.93 0.81 8.07
CA SER A 21 -6.53 0.40 6.80
C SER A 21 -6.72 -1.12 6.67
N GLN A 22 -5.93 -1.94 7.37
CA GLN A 22 -6.03 -3.39 7.27
C GLN A 22 -7.37 -3.94 7.81
N TRP A 23 -8.02 -3.21 8.72
CA TRP A 23 -9.30 -3.61 9.28
C TRP A 23 -10.48 -3.32 8.34
N THR A 24 -10.28 -2.40 7.40
CA THR A 24 -11.29 -2.01 6.41
C THR A 24 -11.06 -2.69 5.06
N TYR A 25 -9.79 -2.93 4.68
CA TYR A 25 -9.43 -3.40 3.35
C TYR A 25 -8.57 -4.68 3.42
N LYS A 26 -9.03 -5.76 2.76
CA LYS A 26 -8.29 -7.03 2.59
C LYS A 26 -6.91 -6.80 1.95
N HIS A 27 -6.84 -5.89 0.98
CA HIS A 27 -5.61 -5.50 0.27
C HIS A 27 -5.38 -4.00 0.44
N TRP A 28 -4.28 -3.62 1.09
CA TRP A 28 -4.04 -2.22 1.46
C TRP A 28 -2.62 -1.72 1.19
N ALA A 29 -1.63 -2.59 1.03
CA ALA A 29 -0.27 -2.21 0.61
C ALA A 29 0.54 -3.36 0.02
N GLY A 30 1.19 -3.11 -1.12
CA GLY A 30 2.12 -4.02 -1.79
C GLY A 30 1.47 -4.96 -2.80
N LEU A 31 2.22 -6.01 -3.16
CA LEU A 31 1.82 -7.00 -4.16
C LEU A 31 1.02 -8.16 -3.53
N TYR A 32 -0.10 -8.51 -4.14
CA TYR A 32 -0.95 -9.63 -3.81
C TYR A 32 -1.15 -10.50 -5.05
N GLY A 33 -1.23 -11.81 -4.88
CA GLY A 33 -1.51 -12.75 -5.95
C GLY A 33 -2.63 -13.72 -5.56
N GLU A 34 -3.62 -13.89 -6.42
CA GLU A 34 -4.74 -14.81 -6.22
C GLU A 34 -5.24 -15.31 -7.59
N ASN A 35 -5.46 -16.62 -7.74
CA ASN A 35 -6.00 -17.26 -8.96
C ASN A 35 -5.29 -16.85 -10.27
N GLY A 36 -3.95 -16.79 -10.25
CA GLY A 36 -3.16 -16.42 -11.42
C GLY A 36 -3.17 -14.92 -11.76
N GLN A 37 -3.84 -14.09 -10.96
CA GLN A 37 -3.86 -12.63 -11.11
C GLN A 37 -2.96 -11.98 -10.07
N GLN A 38 -2.38 -10.84 -10.44
CA GLN A 38 -1.53 -10.02 -9.58
C GLN A 38 -2.17 -8.64 -9.35
N LEU A 39 -2.21 -8.20 -8.10
CA LEU A 39 -2.72 -6.90 -7.69
C LEU A 39 -1.64 -6.17 -6.89
N TYR A 40 -1.20 -5.01 -7.36
CA TYR A 40 -0.32 -4.13 -6.60
C TYR A 40 -1.07 -2.91 -6.06
N VAL A 41 -1.05 -2.73 -4.74
CA VAL A 41 -1.63 -1.58 -4.06
C VAL A 41 -0.53 -0.61 -3.64
N ASN A 42 -0.39 0.50 -4.37
CA ASN A 42 0.53 1.58 -4.03
C ASN A 42 -0.13 2.52 -2.99
N ARG A 43 0.66 2.98 -2.02
CA ARG A 43 0.19 3.83 -0.90
C ARG A 43 -0.03 5.29 -1.30
N GLY A 44 0.42 5.69 -2.48
CA GLY A 44 0.32 7.02 -3.05
C GLY A 44 1.09 8.09 -2.27
N LEU A 45 1.10 9.30 -2.84
CA LEU A 45 1.65 10.52 -2.24
C LEU A 45 0.56 11.46 -1.69
N GLY A 46 -0.69 11.27 -2.10
CA GLY A 46 -1.82 12.10 -1.65
C GLY A 46 -2.14 11.96 -0.16
N TYR A 47 -3.04 12.84 0.28
CA TYR A 47 -3.54 12.93 1.65
C TYR A 47 -5.04 13.27 1.66
N THR A 48 -5.72 12.93 2.74
CA THR A 48 -7.13 13.29 2.99
C THR A 48 -7.25 13.93 4.37
N GLY A 49 -7.67 15.19 4.42
CA GLY A 49 -7.83 15.96 5.65
C GLY A 49 -6.51 16.37 6.30
N PHE A 50 -5.77 15.41 6.85
CA PHE A 50 -4.49 15.65 7.52
C PHE A 50 -3.33 15.60 6.51
N PRO A 51 -2.57 16.69 6.29
CA PRO A 51 -1.49 16.74 5.30
C PRO A 51 -0.19 16.12 5.81
N GLY A 52 -0.27 15.00 6.51
CA GLY A 52 0.87 14.33 7.13
C GLY A 52 0.76 12.82 7.09
N ARG A 53 1.88 12.14 7.34
CA ARG A 53 1.98 10.68 7.39
C ARG A 53 2.81 10.25 8.58
N VAL A 54 2.37 9.23 9.30
CA VAL A 54 3.11 8.67 10.45
C VAL A 54 3.44 7.22 10.17
N GLY A 55 4.74 6.91 10.10
CA GLY A 55 5.29 5.57 9.90
C GLY A 55 4.87 4.84 8.61
N ILE A 56 4.14 5.49 7.70
CA ILE A 56 3.75 4.97 6.39
C ILE A 56 4.27 5.85 5.25
N ARG A 57 5.50 5.60 4.82
CA ARG A 57 6.16 6.39 3.78
C ARG A 57 5.52 6.17 2.40
N PRO A 58 5.48 7.21 1.54
CA PRO A 58 5.19 7.02 0.12
C PRO A 58 6.24 6.13 -0.56
N GLU A 59 5.89 5.57 -1.71
CA GLU A 59 6.77 4.68 -2.47
C GLU A 59 6.66 4.93 -3.98
N ILE A 60 7.78 4.76 -4.68
CA ILE A 60 7.83 4.66 -6.14
C ILE A 60 7.83 3.17 -6.48
N THR A 61 6.85 2.75 -7.27
CA THR A 61 6.73 1.34 -7.69
C THR A 61 7.20 1.19 -9.13
N LEU A 62 8.15 0.27 -9.34
CA LEU A 62 8.54 -0.22 -10.66
C LEU A 62 7.97 -1.63 -10.85
N LEU A 63 7.09 -1.80 -11.84
CA LEU A 63 6.58 -3.11 -12.24
C LEU A 63 7.19 -3.47 -13.59
N THR A 64 7.89 -4.60 -13.66
CA THR A 64 8.40 -5.16 -14.91
C THR A 64 7.51 -6.32 -15.31
N LEU A 65 6.90 -6.23 -16.49
CA LEU A 65 6.11 -7.31 -17.06
C LEU A 65 6.99 -8.12 -18.00
N GLN A 66 6.87 -9.45 -17.92
CA GLN A 66 7.58 -10.39 -18.78
C GLN A 66 6.56 -11.26 -19.48
N SER A 67 6.72 -11.45 -20.79
CA SER A 67 6.05 -12.55 -21.47
C SER A 67 6.86 -13.81 -21.21
N VAL A 68 6.14 -14.90 -21.00
CA VAL A 68 6.71 -16.25 -21.09
C VAL A 68 6.95 -16.56 -22.56
#